data_AF-A0A1L9PDN2-F1
#
_entry.id   AF-A0A1L9PDN2-F1
#
_cell.length_a   1.000
_cell.length_b   1.000
_cell.length_c   1.000
_cell.angle_alpha   90.00
_cell.angle_beta   90.00
_cell.angle_gamma   90.00
#
_symmetry.space_group_name_H-M   'P 1'
#
loop_
_entity.id
_entity.type
_entity.pdbx_description
1 polymer ?
#
loop_
_entity_poly.entity_id
_entity_poly.type
_entity_poly.pdbx_seq_one_letter_code
_entity_poly.pdbx_strand_id
1 'polypeptide(L)'
;MPFHFINNDDVLNDGVKKQIRSYAAVGRNKGRKISRRSRKDVSTLAATTPFRIPLTLVEELPAERHDSNEVIERPVGDGLFFPGLLPGESNGVVKKVISFMSAMRFPYELNHGLDYGGLGAPLCVQNMFIDEACFHSTMAMALLCMDNIVSQPGDKVLVLRHASNTVRLVNQKLSLNRAVNDLTIAAVVSMAQYEYRQNKLQQGSAHVQGLWQIVQLRGCLSNPISSTAGLVQKILRIDLEYALQLGSPTLFSLEEVEMACKPVAHFPSLRLPSDPSNYPQTLEPYTLKALPAKDRDLFIDVLLLASLLNKAIAGVAPKLHAVELDQDMILLGYRLLRLKPLGLPPGTSRLQHRVHLGMAAFLMTFLHGWDGSVTQNDALVGLLLSEVQRPFNSDENDLETFLWLLFIGAASLSLWKHPKWISITKDILQGLKVKRWEDVKELLARYPWVNAVHDPAGQELWHGSNDGNCSGLCEVCDP
;
A
#
# COMPACT_ATOMS: atom_id res chain seq x y z
N MET A 1 69.38 -19.04 0.34
CA MET A 1 68.08 -19.54 0.83
C MET A 1 68.18 -21.05 0.87
N PRO A 2 67.85 -21.71 1.99
CA PRO A 2 67.81 -23.17 2.03
C PRO A 2 66.63 -23.68 1.21
N PHE A 3 66.85 -24.68 0.37
CA PHE A 3 65.78 -25.34 -0.39
C PHE A 3 65.03 -26.30 0.54
N HIS A 4 63.70 -26.17 0.59
CA HIS A 4 62.82 -27.12 1.27
C HIS A 4 62.16 -28.00 0.21
N PHE A 5 62.48 -29.30 0.22
CA PHE A 5 61.84 -30.29 -0.62
C PHE A 5 60.59 -30.81 0.10
N ILE A 6 59.47 -30.87 -0.63
CA ILE A 6 58.18 -31.35 -0.13
C ILE A 6 57.88 -32.65 -0.88
N ASN A 7 57.56 -33.72 -0.13
CA ASN A 7 57.20 -35.00 -0.72
C ASN A 7 55.72 -34.97 -1.18
N ASN A 8 55.38 -35.64 -2.28
CA ASN A 8 54.04 -35.51 -2.87
C ASN A 8 52.90 -36.00 -1.96
N ASP A 9 53.21 -36.88 -0.99
CA ASP A 9 52.24 -37.39 -0.02
C ASP A 9 51.80 -36.33 1.01
N ASP A 10 52.59 -35.27 1.20
CA ASP A 10 52.31 -34.17 2.15
C ASP A 10 51.35 -33.11 1.57
N VAL A 11 51.01 -33.18 0.28
CA VAL A 11 50.16 -32.20 -0.43
C VAL A 11 48.69 -32.28 0.01
N LEU A 12 48.29 -33.32 0.74
CA LEU A 12 46.95 -33.41 1.34
C LEU A 12 46.84 -32.65 2.68
N ASN A 13 47.96 -32.24 3.28
CA ASN A 13 47.97 -31.50 4.54
C ASN A 13 47.74 -29.99 4.29
N ASP A 14 46.64 -29.46 4.83
CA ASP A 14 46.29 -28.04 4.68
C ASP A 14 47.33 -27.09 5.31
N GLY A 15 48.09 -27.54 6.30
CA GLY A 15 49.22 -26.79 6.86
C GLY A 15 50.33 -26.56 5.83
N VAL A 16 50.68 -27.61 5.08
CA VAL A 16 51.72 -27.58 4.04
C VAL A 16 51.25 -26.72 2.85
N LYS A 17 49.98 -26.85 2.44
CA LYS A 17 49.39 -25.97 1.39
C LYS A 17 49.44 -24.50 1.78
N LYS A 18 49.15 -24.17 3.04
CA LYS A 18 49.20 -22.79 3.55
C LYS A 18 50.63 -22.24 3.53
N GLN A 19 51.61 -23.07 3.86
CA GLN A 19 53.03 -22.70 3.82
C GLN A 19 53.52 -22.48 2.38
N ILE A 20 53.13 -23.34 1.43
CA ILE A 20 53.42 -23.15 -0.01
C ILE A 20 52.84 -21.82 -0.51
N ARG A 21 51.56 -21.53 -0.20
CA ARG A 21 50.92 -20.27 -0.59
C ARG A 21 51.60 -19.05 0.03
N SER A 22 52.04 -19.16 1.29
CA SER A 22 52.80 -18.11 1.98
C SER A 22 54.13 -17.81 1.29
N TYR A 23 54.93 -18.83 0.97
CA TYR A 23 56.22 -18.63 0.30
C TYR A 23 56.06 -18.14 -1.14
N ALA A 24 55.07 -18.64 -1.89
CA ALA A 24 54.75 -18.14 -3.22
C ALA A 24 54.29 -16.66 -3.20
N ALA A 25 53.54 -16.26 -2.17
CA ALA A 25 53.11 -14.87 -1.98
C ALA A 25 54.28 -13.94 -1.58
N VAL A 26 55.30 -14.43 -0.86
CA VAL A 26 56.51 -13.65 -0.54
C VAL A 26 57.29 -13.29 -1.81
N GLY A 27 57.38 -14.21 -2.78
CA GLY A 27 57.99 -13.92 -4.09
C GLY A 27 57.20 -12.87 -4.87
N ARG A 28 55.86 -12.98 -4.88
CA ARG A 28 54.96 -12.10 -5.65
C ARG A 28 54.84 -10.68 -5.09
N ASN A 29 55.11 -10.49 -3.80
CA ASN A 29 54.97 -9.22 -3.09
C ASN A 29 56.30 -8.54 -2.76
N LYS A 30 57.44 -9.11 -3.19
CA LYS A 30 58.76 -8.52 -2.94
C LYS A 30 58.84 -7.15 -3.62
N GLY A 31 58.86 -6.08 -2.83
CA GLY A 31 58.88 -4.68 -3.29
C GLY A 31 57.53 -3.96 -3.34
N ARG A 32 56.40 -4.63 -3.05
CA ARG A 32 55.06 -3.98 -3.03
C ARG A 32 54.65 -3.63 -1.61
N LYS A 33 54.48 -2.34 -1.32
CA LYS A 33 53.97 -1.85 -0.02
C LYS A 33 52.44 -1.92 -0.02
N ILE A 34 51.87 -2.98 0.56
CA ILE A 34 50.42 -3.14 0.68
C ILE A 34 49.95 -2.29 1.87
N SER A 35 49.36 -1.13 1.58
CA SER A 35 48.63 -0.35 2.58
C SER A 35 47.30 -1.04 2.88
N ARG A 36 47.15 -1.55 4.10
CA ARG A 36 45.90 -2.17 4.56
C ARG A 36 45.13 -1.11 5.35
N ARG A 37 43.96 -0.67 4.86
CA ARG A 37 43.06 0.19 5.64
C ARG A 37 42.60 -0.54 6.91
N SER A 38 42.48 0.22 8.00
CA SER A 38 42.00 -0.26 9.29
C SER A 38 40.58 -0.81 9.17
N ARG A 39 40.29 -1.88 9.93
CA ARG A 39 38.98 -2.57 9.97
C ARG A 39 37.79 -1.65 10.32
N LYS A 40 38.04 -0.44 10.84
CA LYS A 40 37.00 0.55 11.13
C LYS A 40 36.41 1.22 9.87
N ASP A 41 37.14 1.27 8.75
CA ASP A 41 36.66 1.93 7.52
C ASP A 41 35.81 1.02 6.62
N VAL A 42 35.71 -0.28 6.92
CA VAL A 42 34.92 -1.24 6.14
C VAL A 42 33.46 -1.29 6.60
N SER A 43 33.18 -0.93 7.85
CA SER A 43 31.79 -0.91 8.37
C SER A 43 30.97 0.29 7.91
N THR A 44 31.58 1.38 7.45
CA THR A 44 30.87 2.57 6.94
C THR A 44 30.54 2.50 5.44
N LEU A 45 31.08 1.53 4.69
CA LEU A 45 30.82 1.36 3.25
C LEU A 45 29.94 0.15 2.91
N ALA A 46 29.57 -0.69 3.89
CA ALA A 46 28.77 -1.90 3.67
C ALA A 46 27.25 -1.68 3.81
N ALA A 47 26.79 -0.44 3.97
CA ALA A 47 25.38 -0.09 4.07
C ALA A 47 24.91 0.72 2.85
N THR A 48 25.10 0.20 1.64
CA THR A 48 24.35 0.61 0.42
C THR A 48 24.77 -0.27 -0.75
N THR A 49 24.01 -1.33 -1.03
CA THR A 49 23.77 -1.91 -2.37
C THR A 49 22.87 -3.15 -2.23
N PRO A 50 21.54 -3.04 -2.44
CA PRO A 50 20.64 -4.19 -2.41
C PRO A 50 20.37 -4.76 -3.81
N PHE A 51 21.39 -4.87 -4.67
CA PHE A 51 21.19 -5.36 -6.03
C PHE A 51 22.23 -6.40 -6.43
N ARG A 52 21.81 -7.68 -6.39
CA ARG A 52 22.32 -8.72 -7.29
C ARG A 52 21.19 -9.07 -8.24
N ILE A 53 21.38 -8.76 -9.52
CA ILE A 53 20.50 -9.16 -10.61
C ILE A 53 20.72 -10.66 -10.88
N PRO A 54 19.68 -11.51 -10.98
CA PRO A 54 19.84 -12.88 -11.47
C PRO A 54 20.13 -12.85 -12.97
N LEU A 55 21.15 -13.62 -13.41
CA LEU A 55 21.35 -13.89 -14.83
C LEU A 55 20.08 -14.52 -15.41
N THR A 56 19.58 -13.92 -16.48
CA THR A 56 18.48 -14.42 -17.31
C THR A 56 18.82 -15.79 -17.91
N LEU A 57 17.94 -16.77 -17.71
CA LEU A 57 17.86 -17.99 -18.50
C LEU A 57 17.46 -17.61 -19.94
N VAL A 58 18.37 -17.81 -20.88
CA VAL A 58 18.06 -17.93 -22.31
C VAL A 58 18.58 -19.31 -22.72
N GLU A 59 17.71 -20.10 -23.33
CA GLU A 59 17.98 -21.46 -23.80
C GLU A 59 19.27 -21.53 -24.63
N GLU A 60 20.11 -22.52 -24.30
CA GLU A 60 21.40 -22.78 -24.95
C GLU A 60 21.21 -23.29 -26.38
N LEU A 61 21.69 -22.51 -27.36
CA LEU A 61 22.15 -23.01 -28.64
C LEU A 61 23.70 -22.95 -28.64
N PRO A 62 24.40 -23.97 -29.17
CA PRO A 62 25.85 -24.07 -29.01
C PRO A 62 26.55 -23.10 -29.97
N ALA A 63 27.02 -21.97 -29.44
CA ALA A 63 27.87 -21.04 -30.19
C ALA A 63 29.35 -21.41 -30.05
N GLU A 64 30.01 -21.57 -31.20
CA GLU A 64 31.44 -21.77 -31.33
C GLU A 64 32.22 -20.63 -30.67
N ARG A 65 33.26 -20.98 -29.90
CA ARG A 65 34.14 -20.03 -29.23
C ARG A 65 35.01 -19.30 -30.24
N HIS A 66 34.63 -18.09 -30.61
CA HIS A 66 35.58 -17.11 -31.11
C HIS A 66 36.17 -16.31 -29.95
N ASP A 67 37.47 -16.48 -29.77
CA ASP A 67 38.32 -15.79 -28.79
C ASP A 67 38.55 -14.35 -29.26
N SER A 68 37.52 -13.51 -29.16
CA SER A 68 37.69 -12.05 -29.25
C SER A 68 37.88 -11.52 -27.84
N ASN A 69 39.03 -10.90 -27.58
CA ASN A 69 39.27 -10.07 -26.40
C ASN A 69 38.21 -8.95 -26.34
N GLU A 70 37.05 -9.25 -25.78
CA GLU A 70 36.06 -8.24 -25.41
C GLU A 70 36.65 -7.44 -24.24
N VAL A 71 37.21 -6.28 -24.58
CA VAL A 71 37.50 -5.25 -23.60
C VAL A 71 36.15 -4.80 -23.06
N ILE A 72 35.76 -5.35 -21.91
CA ILE A 72 34.62 -4.84 -21.14
C ILE A 72 34.99 -3.43 -20.70
N GLU A 73 34.56 -2.43 -21.48
CA GLU A 73 34.62 -1.04 -21.07
C GLU A 73 33.88 -0.92 -19.74
N ARG A 74 34.57 -0.39 -18.72
CA ARG A 74 33.91 -0.08 -17.45
C ARG A 74 32.84 0.97 -17.75
N PRO A 75 31.57 0.74 -17.41
CA PRO A 75 30.53 1.71 -17.71
C PRO A 75 30.90 3.06 -17.12
N VAL A 76 30.88 4.11 -17.95
CA VAL A 76 31.05 5.50 -17.51
C VAL A 76 29.75 5.89 -16.79
N GLY A 77 29.60 5.44 -15.55
CA GLY A 77 28.38 5.60 -14.78
C GLY A 77 28.25 4.55 -13.67
N ASP A 78 27.09 4.51 -13.04
CA ASP A 78 26.73 3.49 -12.04
C ASP A 78 26.29 2.15 -12.66
N GLY A 79 26.35 2.04 -13.99
CA GLY A 79 25.96 0.84 -14.74
C GLY A 79 24.44 0.64 -14.85
N LEU A 80 23.62 1.61 -14.43
CA LEU A 80 22.17 1.53 -14.57
C LEU A 80 21.73 2.02 -15.94
N PHE A 81 20.90 1.21 -16.62
CA PHE A 81 20.24 1.58 -17.87
C PHE A 81 18.77 1.92 -17.60
N PHE A 82 18.31 3.06 -18.10
CA PHE A 82 16.94 3.54 -17.94
C PHE A 82 16.31 3.68 -19.34
N PRO A 83 15.33 2.84 -19.71
CA PRO A 83 14.84 2.75 -21.08
C PRO A 83 14.11 4.00 -21.59
N GLY A 84 13.63 4.88 -20.69
CA GLY A 84 12.86 6.07 -21.04
C GLY A 84 13.43 7.39 -20.50
N LEU A 85 14.73 7.46 -20.19
CA LEU A 85 15.34 8.68 -19.66
C LEU A 85 15.20 9.83 -20.68
N LEU A 86 14.60 10.95 -20.27
CA LEU A 86 14.35 12.06 -21.18
C LEU A 86 15.63 12.86 -21.48
N PRO A 87 15.74 13.50 -22.66
CA PRO A 87 16.89 14.36 -22.98
C PRO A 87 17.06 15.48 -21.95
N GLY A 88 18.24 15.57 -21.33
CA GLY A 88 18.56 16.55 -20.30
C GLY A 88 18.09 16.18 -18.88
N GLU A 89 17.42 15.05 -18.71
CA GLU A 89 17.05 14.51 -17.39
C GLU A 89 18.26 13.85 -16.72
N SER A 90 18.45 14.10 -15.42
CA SER A 90 19.56 13.51 -14.67
C SER A 90 19.19 12.14 -14.07
N ASN A 91 20.14 11.20 -14.07
CA ASN A 91 20.00 9.94 -13.34
C ASN A 91 19.75 10.16 -11.83
N GLY A 92 20.10 11.33 -11.29
CA GLY A 92 19.82 11.70 -9.91
C GLY A 92 18.33 11.77 -9.58
N VAL A 93 17.50 12.23 -10.51
CA VAL A 93 16.03 12.27 -10.34
C VAL A 93 15.46 10.86 -10.30
N VAL A 94 15.87 10.00 -11.23
CA VAL A 94 15.46 8.59 -11.27
C VAL A 94 15.85 7.85 -9.98
N LYS A 95 17.05 8.11 -9.44
CA LYS A 95 17.47 7.54 -8.15
C LYS A 95 16.60 8.01 -6.98
N LYS A 96 16.21 9.28 -6.96
CA LYS A 96 15.26 9.80 -5.96
C LYS A 96 13.92 9.09 -6.07
N VAL A 97 13.40 8.92 -7.29
CA VAL A 97 12.18 8.14 -7.56
C VAL A 97 12.31 6.71 -7.02
N ILE A 98 13.39 5.99 -7.37
CA ILE A 98 13.61 4.62 -6.89
C ILE A 98 13.66 4.55 -5.36
N SER A 99 14.37 5.50 -4.72
CA SER A 99 14.44 5.58 -3.26
C SER A 99 13.08 5.83 -2.64
N PHE A 100 12.31 6.77 -3.19
CA PHE A 100 10.95 7.09 -2.75
C PHE A 100 10.03 5.88 -2.87
N MET A 101 9.97 5.25 -4.04
CA MET A 101 9.16 4.04 -4.28
C MET A 101 9.54 2.90 -3.34
N SER A 102 10.85 2.70 -3.09
CA SER A 102 11.33 1.61 -2.23
C SER A 102 11.04 1.85 -0.75
N ALA A 103 10.85 3.10 -0.34
CA ALA A 103 10.53 3.51 1.02
C ALA A 103 9.03 3.48 1.34
N MET A 104 8.14 3.29 0.35
CA MET A 104 6.69 3.26 0.57
C MET A 104 6.28 2.12 1.50
N ARG A 105 5.59 2.45 2.59
CA ARG A 105 5.06 1.52 3.57
C ARG A 105 3.65 1.95 3.95
N PHE A 106 2.96 1.12 4.74
CA PHE A 106 1.74 1.56 5.42
C PHE A 106 2.07 2.73 6.37
N PRO A 107 1.05 3.44 6.90
CA PRO A 107 1.26 4.50 7.89
C PRO A 107 2.20 4.05 9.02
N TYR A 108 3.03 4.99 9.50
CA TYR A 108 4.11 4.65 10.43
C TYR A 108 3.59 4.09 11.76
N GLU A 109 2.34 4.42 12.10
CA GLU A 109 1.57 3.91 13.23
C GLU A 109 1.45 2.38 13.20
N LEU A 110 1.50 1.77 12.01
CA LEU A 110 1.40 0.32 11.81
C LEU A 110 2.76 -0.39 11.79
N ASN A 111 3.89 0.33 11.75
CA ASN A 111 5.23 -0.28 11.61
C ASN A 111 5.55 -1.31 12.71
N HIS A 112 5.00 -1.12 13.91
CA HIS A 112 5.21 -2.05 15.02
C HIS A 112 4.40 -3.34 14.87
N GLY A 113 3.23 -3.29 14.22
CA GLY A 113 2.36 -4.45 14.01
C GLY A 113 2.57 -5.20 12.70
N LEU A 114 3.32 -4.63 11.74
CA LEU A 114 3.49 -5.20 10.41
C LEU A 114 4.89 -5.74 10.16
N ASP A 115 4.93 -6.90 9.49
CA ASP A 115 6.12 -7.50 8.94
C ASP A 115 6.19 -7.23 7.43
N TYR A 116 7.28 -6.56 7.05
CA TYR A 116 7.65 -6.28 5.66
C TYR A 116 8.73 -7.26 5.16
N GLY A 117 9.10 -8.26 5.96
CA GLY A 117 10.05 -9.30 5.62
C GLY A 117 9.69 -10.01 4.33
N GLY A 118 10.71 -10.31 3.52
CA GLY A 118 10.52 -10.99 2.23
C GLY A 118 9.97 -10.10 1.10
N LEU A 119 9.62 -8.83 1.36
CA LEU A 119 9.32 -7.88 0.30
C LEU A 119 10.60 -7.49 -0.44
N GLY A 120 10.68 -7.90 -1.71
CA GLY A 120 11.70 -7.40 -2.63
C GLY A 120 11.46 -5.94 -3.04
N ALA A 121 12.21 -5.48 -4.03
CA ALA A 121 11.95 -4.17 -4.65
C ALA A 121 10.48 -4.11 -5.16
N PRO A 122 9.78 -2.98 -5.01
CA PRO A 122 8.40 -2.86 -5.51
C PRO A 122 8.30 -3.23 -6.99
N LEU A 123 7.23 -3.92 -7.40
CA LEU A 123 7.07 -4.39 -8.79
C LEU A 123 7.20 -3.25 -9.83
N CYS A 124 6.72 -2.05 -9.51
CA CYS A 124 6.88 -0.87 -10.38
C CYS A 124 8.36 -0.49 -10.60
N VAL A 125 9.20 -0.59 -9.55
CA VAL A 125 10.64 -0.36 -9.62
C VAL A 125 11.32 -1.44 -10.45
N GLN A 126 10.86 -2.70 -10.36
CA GLN A 126 11.40 -3.75 -11.23
C GLN A 126 11.03 -3.50 -12.70
N ASN A 127 9.75 -3.18 -12.95
CA ASN A 127 9.23 -2.98 -14.30
C ASN A 127 9.80 -1.74 -14.99
N MET A 128 10.16 -0.67 -14.26
CA MET A 128 10.75 0.54 -14.88
C MET A 128 12.14 0.30 -15.50
N PHE A 129 12.87 -0.75 -15.09
CA PHE A 129 14.14 -1.11 -15.73
C PHE A 129 13.95 -1.94 -17.00
N ILE A 130 12.79 -2.59 -17.15
CA ILE A 130 12.51 -3.54 -18.22
C ILE A 130 11.76 -2.85 -19.36
N ASP A 131 10.86 -1.92 -19.03
CA ASP A 131 9.88 -1.39 -19.97
C ASP A 131 9.77 0.13 -19.95
N GLU A 132 9.83 0.75 -21.13
CA GLU A 132 9.77 2.20 -21.29
C GLU A 132 8.44 2.81 -20.80
N ALA A 133 7.31 2.13 -21.01
CA ALA A 133 6.01 2.62 -20.53
C ALA A 133 5.92 2.50 -19.00
N CYS A 134 6.44 1.42 -18.42
CA CYS A 134 6.56 1.30 -16.96
C CYS A 134 7.52 2.34 -16.37
N PHE A 135 8.61 2.67 -17.08
CA PHE A 135 9.52 3.73 -16.69
C PHE A 135 8.78 5.07 -16.60
N HIS A 136 8.18 5.52 -17.70
CA HIS A 136 7.50 6.80 -17.72
C HIS A 136 6.31 6.84 -16.74
N SER A 137 5.51 5.78 -16.63
CA SER A 137 4.37 5.77 -15.69
C SER A 137 4.80 5.84 -14.24
N THR A 138 5.85 5.09 -13.86
CA THR A 138 6.40 5.12 -12.50
C THR A 138 7.01 6.49 -12.19
N MET A 139 7.76 7.07 -13.13
CA MET A 139 8.32 8.41 -12.98
C MET A 139 7.23 9.47 -12.82
N ALA A 140 6.21 9.48 -13.68
CA ALA A 140 5.10 10.44 -13.60
C ALA A 140 4.39 10.38 -12.25
N MET A 141 4.06 9.17 -11.80
CA MET A 141 3.35 8.94 -10.55
C MET A 141 4.21 9.28 -9.33
N ALA A 142 5.49 8.87 -9.31
CA ALA A 142 6.40 9.17 -8.21
C ALA A 142 6.73 10.65 -8.10
N LEU A 143 6.99 11.32 -9.22
CA LEU A 143 7.24 12.76 -9.26
C LEU A 143 6.00 13.54 -8.80
N LEU A 144 4.79 13.14 -9.24
CA LEU A 144 3.55 13.76 -8.75
C LEU A 144 3.42 13.68 -7.23
N CYS A 145 3.75 12.53 -6.63
CA CYS A 145 3.72 12.36 -5.18
C CYS A 145 4.84 13.12 -4.46
N MET A 146 6.03 13.20 -5.06
CA MET A 146 7.15 13.95 -4.49
C MET A 146 6.99 15.47 -4.62
N ASP A 147 6.35 15.98 -5.67
CA ASP A 147 6.08 17.41 -5.88
C ASP A 147 5.16 17.97 -4.79
N ASN A 148 4.25 17.15 -4.27
CA ASN A 148 3.42 17.49 -3.10
C ASN A 148 4.26 17.65 -1.82
N ILE A 149 5.51 17.17 -1.82
CA ILE A 149 6.45 17.21 -0.69
C ILE A 149 7.57 18.24 -0.94
N VAL A 150 7.97 18.45 -2.20
CA VAL A 150 9.13 19.24 -2.61
C VAL A 150 8.71 20.22 -3.71
N SER A 151 8.07 21.33 -3.36
CA SER A 151 7.55 22.30 -4.33
C SER A 151 8.66 22.95 -5.17
N GLN A 152 8.92 22.46 -6.39
CA GLN A 152 9.64 23.23 -7.42
C GLN A 152 8.84 23.32 -8.74
N PRO A 153 8.68 24.53 -9.31
CA PRO A 153 7.82 24.76 -10.48
C PRO A 153 8.28 24.12 -11.79
N GLY A 154 9.51 23.59 -11.88
CA GLY A 154 10.01 22.85 -13.05
C GLY A 154 9.50 21.41 -13.15
N ASP A 155 9.02 20.84 -12.05
CA ASP A 155 8.76 19.40 -11.95
C ASP A 155 7.40 19.00 -12.55
N LYS A 156 6.41 19.90 -12.54
CA LYS A 156 5.09 19.66 -13.18
C LYS A 156 5.16 19.39 -14.67
N VAL A 157 6.03 20.08 -15.40
CA VAL A 157 6.23 19.85 -16.84
C VAL A 157 6.88 18.49 -17.07
N LEU A 158 7.81 18.08 -16.21
CA LEU A 158 8.46 16.78 -16.28
C LEU A 158 7.45 15.65 -16.01
N VAL A 159 6.62 15.78 -14.96
CA VAL A 159 5.50 14.87 -14.66
C VAL A 159 4.61 14.68 -15.90
N LEU A 160 4.16 15.79 -16.51
CA LEU A 160 3.31 15.75 -17.71
C LEU A 160 4.01 15.08 -18.90
N ARG A 161 5.32 15.29 -19.09
CA ARG A 161 6.09 14.62 -20.16
C ARG A 161 6.14 13.11 -19.96
N HIS A 162 6.38 12.64 -18.74
CA HIS A 162 6.35 11.21 -18.45
C HIS A 162 4.92 10.63 -18.60
N ALA A 163 3.89 11.32 -18.11
CA ALA A 163 2.50 10.88 -18.29
C ALA A 163 2.12 10.79 -19.78
N SER A 164 2.46 11.81 -20.58
CA SER A 164 2.19 11.84 -22.02
C SER A 164 2.93 10.73 -22.79
N ASN A 165 4.20 10.49 -22.47
CA ASN A 165 4.95 9.38 -23.06
C ASN A 165 4.35 8.02 -22.71
N THR A 166 3.88 7.85 -21.47
CA THR A 166 3.20 6.62 -21.06
C THR A 166 1.97 6.37 -21.94
N VAL A 167 1.08 7.35 -22.08
CA VAL A 167 -0.14 7.21 -22.91
C VAL A 167 0.23 6.86 -24.36
N ARG A 168 1.23 7.53 -24.94
CA ARG A 168 1.72 7.24 -26.29
C ARG A 168 2.19 5.79 -26.41
N LEU A 169 3.03 5.33 -25.50
CA LEU A 169 3.61 3.98 -25.53
C LEU A 169 2.57 2.89 -25.28
N VAL A 170 1.64 3.12 -24.35
CA VAL A 170 0.52 2.22 -24.10
C VAL A 170 -0.34 2.09 -25.36
N ASN A 171 -0.73 3.20 -25.98
CA ASN A 171 -1.52 3.17 -27.22
C ASN A 171 -0.82 2.40 -28.34
N GLN A 172 0.49 2.60 -28.52
CA GLN A 172 1.28 1.82 -29.48
C GLN A 172 1.26 0.32 -29.19
N LYS A 173 1.41 -0.08 -27.92
CA LYS A 173 1.35 -1.49 -27.51
C LYS A 173 -0.02 -2.11 -27.70
N LEU A 174 -1.08 -1.35 -27.43
CA LEU A 174 -2.46 -1.78 -27.65
C LEU A 174 -2.71 -2.06 -29.14
N SER A 175 -2.19 -1.23 -30.05
CA SER A 175 -2.32 -1.42 -31.51
C SER A 175 -1.55 -2.62 -32.06
N LEU A 176 -0.48 -3.07 -31.40
CA LEU A 176 0.42 -4.14 -31.88
C LEU A 176 0.06 -5.54 -31.37
N ASN A 177 -1.15 -5.74 -30.85
CA ASN A 177 -1.58 -6.98 -30.20
C ASN A 177 -0.70 -7.42 -29.00
N ARG A 178 0.10 -6.48 -28.45
CA ARG A 178 0.87 -6.61 -27.18
C ARG A 178 0.09 -6.03 -26.00
N ALA A 179 -1.22 -5.84 -26.17
CA ALA A 179 -2.14 -5.26 -25.20
C ALA A 179 -2.19 -6.06 -23.89
N VAL A 180 -2.10 -7.39 -24.02
CA VAL A 180 -2.26 -8.35 -22.95
C VAL A 180 -0.92 -8.74 -22.29
N ASN A 181 0.09 -7.87 -22.27
CA ASN A 181 1.34 -8.10 -21.52
C ASN A 181 1.27 -7.46 -20.12
N ASP A 182 1.82 -8.11 -19.09
CA ASP A 182 1.84 -7.66 -17.69
C ASP A 182 2.45 -6.27 -17.54
N LEU A 183 3.47 -5.97 -18.34
CA LEU A 183 4.11 -4.64 -18.37
C LEU A 183 3.15 -3.57 -18.91
N THR A 184 2.34 -3.89 -19.92
CA THR A 184 1.30 -2.98 -20.42
C THR A 184 0.25 -2.72 -19.35
N ILE A 185 -0.23 -3.77 -18.67
CA ILE A 185 -1.20 -3.66 -17.57
C ILE A 185 -0.62 -2.83 -16.42
N ALA A 186 0.63 -3.10 -16.01
CA ALA A 186 1.29 -2.35 -14.94
C ALA A 186 1.40 -0.85 -15.25
N ALA A 187 1.68 -0.49 -16.51
CA ALA A 187 1.69 0.91 -16.94
C ALA A 187 0.28 1.53 -16.88
N VAL A 188 -0.77 0.80 -17.30
CA VAL A 188 -2.15 1.30 -17.25
C VAL A 188 -2.65 1.44 -15.80
N VAL A 189 -2.33 0.50 -14.90
CA VAL A 189 -2.59 0.61 -13.45
C VAL A 189 -1.94 1.87 -12.89
N SER A 190 -0.68 2.12 -13.25
CA SER A 190 0.05 3.31 -12.78
C SER A 190 -0.57 4.61 -13.31
N MET A 191 -1.11 4.61 -14.54
CA MET A 191 -1.85 5.76 -15.08
C MET A 191 -3.20 5.97 -14.40
N ALA A 192 -3.93 4.91 -14.08
CA ALA A 192 -5.16 5.02 -13.29
C ALA A 192 -4.86 5.65 -11.91
N GLN A 193 -3.81 5.20 -11.22
CA GLN A 193 -3.38 5.82 -9.96
C GLN A 193 -2.97 7.29 -10.14
N TYR A 194 -2.25 7.60 -11.22
CA TYR A 194 -1.82 8.98 -11.55
C TYR A 194 -3.02 9.93 -11.73
N GLU A 195 -4.07 9.50 -12.41
CA GLU A 195 -5.30 10.30 -12.56
C GLU A 195 -6.10 10.37 -11.26
N TYR A 196 -6.20 9.25 -10.51
CA TYR A 196 -6.84 9.21 -9.19
C TYR A 196 -6.24 10.27 -8.25
N ARG A 197 -4.91 10.38 -8.25
CA ARG A 197 -4.16 11.28 -7.38
C ARG A 197 -4.23 12.74 -7.75
N GLN A 198 -4.61 13.04 -8.99
CA GLN A 198 -4.95 14.39 -9.43
C GLN A 198 -6.45 14.72 -9.26
N ASN A 199 -7.22 13.82 -8.62
CA ASN A 199 -8.68 13.90 -8.53
C ASN A 199 -9.38 13.95 -9.91
N LYS A 200 -8.77 13.35 -10.93
CA LYS A 200 -9.30 13.27 -12.31
C LYS A 200 -10.00 11.92 -12.52
N LEU A 201 -11.05 11.71 -11.73
CA LEU A 201 -11.71 10.41 -11.63
C LEU A 201 -12.40 9.97 -12.93
N GLN A 202 -12.91 10.91 -13.72
CA GLN A 202 -13.54 10.58 -15.00
C GLN A 202 -12.51 10.14 -16.06
N GLN A 203 -11.32 10.74 -16.06
CA GLN A 203 -10.23 10.33 -16.94
C GLN A 203 -9.69 8.96 -16.52
N GLY A 204 -9.45 8.77 -15.23
CA GLY A 204 -8.92 7.50 -14.75
C GLY A 204 -9.91 6.35 -14.77
N SER A 205 -11.23 6.59 -14.74
CA SER A 205 -12.23 5.53 -14.90
C SER A 205 -12.13 4.87 -16.28
N ALA A 206 -11.73 5.61 -17.32
CA ALA A 206 -11.44 5.03 -18.63
C ALA A 206 -10.24 4.06 -18.59
N HIS A 207 -9.22 4.35 -17.78
CA HIS A 207 -8.11 3.42 -17.57
C HIS A 207 -8.55 2.16 -16.82
N VAL A 208 -9.36 2.31 -15.76
CA VAL A 208 -9.91 1.17 -15.00
C VAL A 208 -10.82 0.30 -15.85
N GLN A 209 -11.69 0.90 -16.67
CA GLN A 209 -12.52 0.17 -17.62
C GLN A 209 -11.67 -0.57 -18.68
N GLY A 210 -10.63 0.09 -19.19
CA GLY A 210 -9.67 -0.52 -20.11
C GLY A 210 -8.91 -1.70 -19.48
N LEU A 211 -8.52 -1.58 -18.21
CA LEU A 211 -7.91 -2.69 -17.45
C LEU A 211 -8.83 -3.89 -17.37
N TRP A 212 -10.09 -3.66 -17.01
CA TRP A 212 -11.09 -4.72 -16.98
C TRP A 212 -11.20 -5.41 -18.35
N GLN A 213 -11.31 -4.66 -19.45
CA GLN A 213 -11.35 -5.24 -20.80
C GLN A 213 -10.11 -6.07 -21.14
N ILE A 214 -8.90 -5.57 -20.81
CA ILE A 214 -7.64 -6.30 -21.05
C ILE A 214 -7.61 -7.62 -20.25
N VAL A 215 -8.10 -7.60 -19.00
CA VAL A 215 -8.20 -8.81 -18.17
C VAL A 215 -9.21 -9.80 -18.73
N GLN A 216 -10.37 -9.35 -19.21
CA GLN A 216 -11.35 -10.23 -19.85
C GLN A 216 -10.77 -10.88 -21.12
N LEU A 217 -10.04 -10.12 -21.95
CA LEU A 217 -9.38 -10.66 -23.15
C LEU A 217 -8.29 -11.69 -22.83
N ARG A 218 -7.73 -11.69 -21.62
CA ARG A 218 -6.77 -12.69 -21.16
C ARG A 218 -7.42 -13.96 -20.62
N GLY A 219 -8.74 -14.01 -20.46
CA GLY A 219 -9.44 -15.12 -19.81
C GLY A 219 -9.55 -14.97 -18.28
N CYS A 220 -9.83 -13.75 -17.82
CA CYS A 220 -10.09 -13.37 -16.43
C CYS A 220 -8.85 -13.39 -15.51
N LEU A 221 -9.05 -13.01 -14.24
CA LEU A 221 -8.01 -13.00 -13.21
C LEU A 221 -7.49 -14.40 -12.84
N SER A 222 -8.27 -15.44 -13.16
CA SER A 222 -7.98 -16.85 -12.84
C SER A 222 -7.00 -17.52 -13.82
N ASN A 223 -6.80 -16.95 -15.02
CA ASN A 223 -5.77 -17.47 -15.91
C ASN A 223 -4.40 -17.17 -15.30
N PRO A 224 -3.42 -18.09 -15.39
CA PRO A 224 -2.13 -17.90 -14.74
C PRO A 224 -1.48 -16.64 -15.31
N ILE A 225 -1.58 -15.55 -14.55
CA ILE A 225 -0.69 -14.41 -14.69
C ILE A 225 0.66 -14.99 -14.33
N SER A 226 1.37 -15.39 -15.38
CA SER A 226 2.68 -16.02 -15.30
C SER A 226 3.60 -15.05 -14.57
N SER A 227 3.73 -15.23 -13.25
CA SER A 227 4.72 -14.65 -12.33
C SER A 227 4.39 -13.42 -11.45
N THR A 228 3.19 -12.81 -11.44
CA THR A 228 2.99 -11.61 -10.58
C THR A 228 1.65 -11.54 -9.82
N ALA A 229 1.54 -12.30 -8.72
CA ALA A 229 0.45 -12.14 -7.74
C ALA A 229 0.25 -10.68 -7.28
N GLY A 230 1.35 -9.90 -7.22
CA GLY A 230 1.31 -8.48 -6.87
C GLY A 230 0.70 -7.57 -7.94
N LEU A 231 0.62 -7.98 -9.22
CA LEU A 231 -0.04 -7.17 -10.25
C LEU A 231 -1.57 -7.28 -10.12
N VAL A 232 -2.08 -8.49 -9.86
CA VAL A 232 -3.52 -8.71 -9.63
C VAL A 232 -4.04 -7.88 -8.46
N GLN A 233 -3.33 -7.93 -7.33
CA GLN A 233 -3.67 -7.14 -6.15
C GLN A 233 -3.80 -5.65 -6.50
N LYS A 234 -2.88 -5.12 -7.31
CA LYS A 234 -2.94 -3.71 -7.75
C LYS A 234 -4.13 -3.40 -8.67
N ILE A 235 -4.51 -4.33 -9.56
CA ILE A 235 -5.71 -4.18 -10.41
C ILE A 235 -6.97 -4.15 -9.53
N LEU A 236 -7.08 -5.09 -8.60
CA LEU A 236 -8.23 -5.16 -7.69
C LEU A 236 -8.29 -3.94 -6.78
N ARG A 237 -7.12 -3.47 -6.32
CA ARG A 237 -6.99 -2.30 -5.48
C ARG A 237 -7.45 -1.02 -6.18
N ILE A 238 -7.00 -0.79 -7.42
CA ILE A 238 -7.43 0.41 -8.17
C ILE A 238 -8.93 0.37 -8.49
N ASP A 239 -9.49 -0.80 -8.84
CA ASP A 239 -10.93 -0.94 -9.03
C ASP A 239 -11.71 -0.59 -7.75
N LEU A 240 -11.27 -1.08 -6.59
CA LEU A 240 -11.88 -0.76 -5.30
C LEU A 240 -11.79 0.73 -4.97
N GLU A 241 -10.63 1.36 -5.15
CA GLU A 241 -10.45 2.80 -4.89
C GLU A 241 -11.39 3.65 -5.76
N TYR A 242 -11.53 3.32 -7.04
CA TYR A 242 -12.45 4.01 -7.94
C TYR A 242 -13.91 3.77 -7.57
N ALA A 243 -14.29 2.54 -7.24
CA ALA A 243 -15.65 2.20 -6.85
C ALA A 243 -16.07 2.93 -5.55
N LEU A 244 -15.17 3.01 -4.56
CA LEU A 244 -15.40 3.79 -3.34
C LEU A 244 -15.50 5.28 -3.61
N GLN A 245 -14.68 5.83 -4.50
CA GLN A 245 -14.65 7.25 -4.79
C GLN A 245 -15.85 7.72 -5.62
N LEU A 246 -16.27 6.92 -6.60
CA LEU A 246 -17.41 7.20 -7.46
C LEU A 246 -18.74 6.73 -6.87
N GLY A 247 -18.70 5.95 -5.79
CA GLY A 247 -19.86 5.29 -5.20
C GLY A 247 -20.50 4.23 -6.11
N SER A 248 -19.74 3.71 -7.07
CA SER A 248 -20.20 2.69 -8.02
C SER A 248 -19.96 1.27 -7.47
N PRO A 249 -20.57 0.23 -8.09
CA PRO A 249 -20.11 -1.15 -7.91
C PRO A 249 -18.65 -1.31 -8.39
N THR A 250 -17.98 -2.36 -7.91
CA THR A 250 -16.70 -2.83 -8.45
C THR A 250 -16.89 -3.47 -9.83
N LEU A 251 -15.87 -3.42 -10.68
CA LEU A 251 -15.90 -4.07 -12.00
C LEU A 251 -15.62 -5.57 -11.91
N PHE A 252 -14.79 -5.99 -10.95
CA PHE A 252 -14.52 -7.41 -10.69
C PHE A 252 -15.51 -7.98 -9.67
N SER A 253 -15.77 -9.28 -9.79
CA SER A 253 -16.65 -10.02 -8.88
C SER A 253 -15.93 -10.37 -7.58
N LEU A 254 -16.69 -10.60 -6.51
CA LEU A 254 -16.10 -11.05 -5.24
C LEU A 254 -15.44 -12.41 -5.41
N GLU A 255 -16.03 -13.29 -6.21
CA GLU A 255 -15.51 -14.62 -6.50
C GLU A 255 -14.13 -14.55 -7.17
N GLU A 256 -13.92 -13.61 -8.10
CA GLU A 256 -12.59 -13.38 -8.68
C GLU A 256 -11.57 -12.87 -7.64
N VAL A 257 -12.00 -12.01 -6.72
CA VAL A 257 -11.14 -11.52 -5.63
C VAL A 257 -10.76 -12.63 -4.66
N GLU A 258 -11.70 -13.49 -4.28
CA GLU A 258 -11.44 -14.63 -3.39
C GLU A 258 -10.48 -15.66 -4.01
N MET A 259 -10.48 -15.79 -5.34
CA MET A 259 -9.51 -16.63 -6.05
C MET A 259 -8.12 -15.98 -6.15
N ALA A 260 -8.08 -14.65 -6.33
CA ALA A 260 -6.85 -13.88 -6.48
C ALA A 260 -6.13 -13.59 -5.15
N CYS A 261 -6.91 -13.22 -4.14
CA CYS A 261 -6.47 -13.03 -2.77
C CYS A 261 -6.61 -14.37 -2.06
N LYS A 262 -5.49 -15.06 -1.81
CA LYS A 262 -5.49 -16.33 -1.07
C LYS A 262 -6.40 -16.19 0.16
N PRO A 263 -7.46 -17.01 0.31
CA PRO A 263 -8.44 -16.81 1.37
C PRO A 263 -7.74 -16.82 2.72
N VAL A 264 -7.73 -15.65 3.35
CA VAL A 264 -6.89 -15.37 4.51
C VAL A 264 -7.40 -16.18 5.70
N ALA A 265 -6.47 -16.66 6.52
CA ALA A 265 -6.78 -17.52 7.65
C ALA A 265 -7.52 -16.85 8.80
N HIS A 266 -7.84 -15.56 8.66
CA HIS A 266 -8.29 -14.69 9.72
C HIS A 266 -9.79 -14.35 9.70
N PHE A 267 -10.55 -14.71 8.65
CA PHE A 267 -11.98 -14.40 8.53
C PHE A 267 -12.86 -15.64 8.67
N PRO A 268 -13.47 -15.87 9.85
CA PRO A 268 -14.31 -17.04 10.10
C PRO A 268 -15.54 -17.11 9.18
N SER A 269 -16.11 -15.95 8.81
CA SER A 269 -17.33 -15.90 7.99
C SER A 269 -17.16 -16.46 6.57
N LEU A 270 -15.93 -16.50 6.06
CA LEU A 270 -15.60 -17.07 4.76
C LEU A 270 -15.38 -18.58 4.82
N ARG A 271 -15.28 -19.15 6.02
CA ARG A 271 -14.98 -20.58 6.25
C ARG A 271 -16.17 -21.37 6.77
N LEU A 272 -17.01 -20.74 7.58
CA LEU A 272 -18.14 -21.38 8.25
C LEU A 272 -19.46 -20.79 7.76
N PRO A 273 -20.49 -21.62 7.52
CA PRO A 273 -21.87 -21.12 7.39
C PRO A 273 -22.21 -20.25 8.59
N SER A 274 -22.94 -19.16 8.36
CA SER A 274 -23.35 -18.17 9.36
C SER A 274 -24.19 -18.82 10.48
N ASP A 275 -23.54 -19.48 11.44
CA ASP A 275 -24.15 -19.93 12.68
C ASP A 275 -23.82 -18.93 13.78
N PRO A 276 -24.81 -18.23 14.35
CA PRO A 276 -24.60 -17.28 15.44
C PRO A 276 -23.91 -17.90 16.68
N SER A 277 -23.89 -19.23 16.82
CA SER A 277 -23.19 -19.93 17.91
C SER A 277 -21.66 -20.05 17.73
N ASN A 278 -21.12 -19.75 16.54
CA ASN A 278 -19.68 -19.84 16.24
C ASN A 278 -18.87 -18.60 16.69
N TYR A 279 -19.53 -17.53 17.13
CA TYR A 279 -18.88 -16.32 17.60
C TYR A 279 -18.71 -16.37 19.13
N PRO A 280 -17.56 -15.91 19.68
CA PRO A 280 -17.39 -15.84 21.13
C PRO A 280 -18.54 -15.04 21.76
N GLN A 281 -19.26 -15.63 22.72
CA GLN A 281 -20.42 -15.01 23.40
C GLN A 281 -20.09 -13.66 24.06
N THR A 282 -18.81 -13.33 24.22
CA THR A 282 -18.27 -12.07 24.73
C THR A 282 -18.34 -10.88 23.75
N LEU A 283 -18.76 -11.10 22.49
CA LEU A 283 -18.75 -10.08 21.43
C LEU A 283 -20.14 -9.71 20.90
N GLU A 284 -21.23 -9.89 21.65
CA GLU A 284 -22.58 -9.51 21.19
C GLU A 284 -23.09 -8.18 21.78
N PRO A 285 -22.63 -7.01 21.30
CA PRO A 285 -23.45 -5.80 21.37
C PRO A 285 -24.83 -6.07 20.76
N TYR A 286 -25.88 -5.49 21.35
CA TYR A 286 -27.24 -5.51 20.80
C TYR A 286 -27.28 -5.07 19.32
N THR A 287 -26.38 -4.16 18.94
CA THR A 287 -26.10 -3.72 17.56
C THR A 287 -25.94 -4.87 16.56
N LEU A 288 -25.26 -5.95 16.93
CA LEU A 288 -25.02 -7.09 16.03
C LEU A 288 -26.28 -7.91 15.76
N LYS A 289 -27.20 -8.01 16.74
CA LYS A 289 -28.44 -8.79 16.59
C LYS A 289 -29.43 -8.11 15.66
N ALA A 290 -29.41 -6.78 15.61
CA ALA A 290 -30.30 -5.97 14.78
C ALA A 290 -29.83 -5.88 13.31
N LEU A 291 -28.61 -6.33 12.99
CA LEU A 291 -28.07 -6.33 11.63
C LEU A 291 -28.48 -7.59 10.85
N PRO A 292 -28.72 -7.48 9.53
CA PRO A 292 -28.81 -8.65 8.67
C PRO A 292 -27.53 -9.50 8.74
N ALA A 293 -27.65 -10.81 8.51
CA ALA A 293 -26.55 -11.76 8.69
C ALA A 293 -25.27 -11.35 7.93
N LYS A 294 -25.42 -10.90 6.67
CA LYS A 294 -24.26 -10.54 5.84
C LYS A 294 -23.54 -9.28 6.34
N ASP A 295 -24.27 -8.26 6.79
CA ASP A 295 -23.69 -7.05 7.37
C ASP A 295 -23.00 -7.34 8.70
N ARG A 296 -23.62 -8.19 9.53
CA ARG A 296 -23.05 -8.65 10.80
C ARG A 296 -21.76 -9.42 10.58
N ASP A 297 -21.75 -10.38 9.66
CA ASP A 297 -20.58 -11.20 9.37
C ASP A 297 -19.40 -10.34 8.87
N LEU A 298 -19.67 -9.37 7.98
CA LEU A 298 -18.66 -8.42 7.55
C LEU A 298 -18.14 -7.56 8.71
N PHE A 299 -19.04 -6.99 9.53
CA PHE A 299 -18.65 -6.18 10.67
C PHE A 299 -17.76 -6.94 11.65
N ILE A 300 -18.07 -8.21 11.93
CA ILE A 300 -17.25 -9.07 12.79
C ILE A 300 -15.85 -9.27 12.20
N ASP A 301 -15.73 -9.50 10.90
CA ASP A 301 -14.41 -9.65 10.27
C ASP A 301 -13.58 -8.38 10.34
N VAL A 302 -14.19 -7.20 10.13
CA VAL A 302 -13.51 -5.90 10.29
C VAL A 302 -13.08 -5.70 11.75
N LEU A 303 -13.94 -6.07 12.71
CA LEU A 303 -13.63 -6.01 14.15
C LEU A 303 -12.47 -6.95 14.53
N LEU A 304 -12.46 -8.17 13.99
CA LEU A 304 -11.38 -9.14 14.18
C LEU A 304 -10.06 -8.61 13.61
N LEU A 305 -10.08 -8.04 12.41
CA LEU A 305 -8.90 -7.43 11.81
C LEU A 305 -8.34 -6.29 12.68
N ALA A 306 -9.21 -5.40 13.17
CA ALA A 306 -8.82 -4.33 14.08
C ALA A 306 -8.20 -4.87 15.38
N SER A 307 -8.79 -5.93 15.95
CA SER A 307 -8.27 -6.61 17.14
C SER A 307 -6.89 -7.24 16.89
N LEU A 308 -6.70 -7.91 15.75
CA LEU A 308 -5.43 -8.52 15.36
C LEU A 308 -4.34 -7.45 15.20
N LEU A 309 -4.64 -6.34 14.52
CA LEU A 309 -3.72 -5.21 14.39
C LEU A 309 -3.34 -4.63 15.74
N ASN A 310 -4.30 -4.36 16.62
CA ASN A 310 -4.02 -3.84 17.97
C ASN A 310 -3.12 -4.80 18.78
N LYS A 311 -3.39 -6.11 18.74
CA LYS A 311 -2.57 -7.13 19.43
C LYS A 311 -1.16 -7.22 18.85
N ALA A 312 -1.02 -7.15 17.53
CA ALA A 312 0.27 -7.18 16.84
C ALA A 312 1.10 -5.92 17.16
N ILE A 313 0.48 -4.73 17.11
CA ILE A 313 1.12 -3.45 17.44
C ILE A 313 1.58 -3.43 18.90
N ALA A 314 0.76 -3.96 19.83
CA ALA A 314 1.09 -4.06 21.24
C ALA A 314 2.16 -5.13 21.55
N GLY A 315 2.61 -5.91 20.55
CA GLY A 315 3.56 -7.01 20.74
C GLY A 315 2.99 -8.22 21.49
N VAL A 316 1.66 -8.31 21.61
CA VAL A 316 0.94 -9.42 22.26
C VAL A 316 0.76 -10.60 21.29
N ALA A 317 0.61 -10.31 20.01
CA ALA A 317 0.52 -11.29 18.93
C ALA A 317 1.67 -11.11 17.92
N PRO A 318 1.97 -12.12 17.08
CA PRO A 318 2.90 -11.97 15.97
C PRO A 318 2.49 -10.82 15.04
N LYS A 319 3.48 -10.23 14.39
CA LYS A 319 3.25 -9.22 13.35
C LYS A 319 2.49 -9.83 12.17
N LEU A 320 1.61 -9.03 11.58
CA LEU A 320 0.88 -9.40 10.37
C LEU A 320 1.74 -9.12 9.15
N HIS A 321 1.69 -9.98 8.13
CA HIS A 321 2.38 -9.70 6.87
C HIS A 321 1.69 -8.55 6.13
N ALA A 322 2.47 -7.56 5.70
CA ALA A 322 1.93 -6.37 5.03
C ALA A 322 1.17 -6.69 3.74
N VAL A 323 1.58 -7.72 3.00
CA VAL A 323 0.89 -8.19 1.78
C VAL A 323 -0.47 -8.80 2.12
N GLU A 324 -0.54 -9.58 3.20
CA GLU A 324 -1.80 -10.20 3.64
C GLU A 324 -2.77 -9.12 4.11
N LEU A 325 -2.29 -8.10 4.83
CA LEU A 325 -3.12 -6.97 5.22
C LEU A 325 -3.71 -6.24 3.99
N ASP A 326 -2.92 -5.99 2.94
CA ASP A 326 -3.44 -5.34 1.73
C ASP A 326 -4.53 -6.22 1.04
N GLN A 327 -4.31 -7.53 0.98
CA GLN A 327 -5.31 -8.47 0.48
C GLN A 327 -6.59 -8.48 1.32
N ASP A 328 -6.46 -8.45 2.64
CA ASP A 328 -7.59 -8.38 3.58
C ASP A 328 -8.41 -7.09 3.36
N MET A 329 -7.74 -5.95 3.21
CA MET A 329 -8.41 -4.67 2.95
C MET A 329 -9.15 -4.67 1.61
N ILE A 330 -8.54 -5.22 0.56
CA ILE A 330 -9.18 -5.38 -0.75
C ILE A 330 -10.44 -6.25 -0.60
N LEU A 331 -10.31 -7.43 0.01
CA LEU A 331 -11.42 -8.38 0.16
C LEU A 331 -12.58 -7.79 0.97
N LEU A 332 -12.28 -7.12 2.10
CA LEU A 332 -13.30 -6.46 2.91
C LEU A 332 -14.00 -5.33 2.14
N GLY A 333 -13.27 -4.56 1.33
CA GLY A 333 -13.85 -3.53 0.48
C GLY A 333 -14.79 -4.06 -0.60
N TYR A 334 -14.42 -5.16 -1.27
CA TYR A 334 -15.31 -5.81 -2.23
C TYR A 334 -16.56 -6.39 -1.56
N ARG A 335 -16.42 -6.99 -0.37
CA ARG A 335 -17.57 -7.47 0.41
C ARG A 335 -18.50 -6.34 0.81
N LEU A 336 -17.94 -5.20 1.25
CA LEU A 336 -18.71 -4.02 1.59
C LEU A 336 -19.52 -3.50 0.39
N LEU A 337 -18.87 -3.30 -0.75
CA LEU A 337 -19.54 -2.78 -1.95
C LEU A 337 -20.51 -3.78 -2.58
N ARG A 338 -20.30 -5.09 -2.38
CA ARG A 338 -21.28 -6.13 -2.74
C ARG A 338 -22.55 -6.05 -1.90
N LEU A 339 -22.46 -5.68 -0.62
CA LEU A 339 -23.66 -5.41 0.19
C LEU A 339 -24.41 -4.22 -0.39
N LYS A 340 -23.69 -3.12 -0.62
CA LYS A 340 -24.26 -1.90 -1.18
C LYS A 340 -23.15 -0.94 -1.67
N PRO A 341 -23.18 -0.49 -2.93
CA PRO A 341 -22.39 0.65 -3.38
C PRO A 341 -22.77 1.96 -2.67
N LEU A 342 -21.78 2.82 -2.39
CA LEU A 342 -22.00 4.07 -1.63
C LEU A 342 -22.95 5.05 -2.33
N GLY A 343 -22.94 5.08 -3.67
CA GLY A 343 -23.79 5.97 -4.47
C GLY A 343 -25.26 5.54 -4.54
N LEU A 344 -25.62 4.36 -4.03
CA LEU A 344 -27.02 3.93 -4.02
C LEU A 344 -27.81 4.55 -2.85
N PRO A 345 -29.09 4.89 -3.06
CA PRO A 345 -29.94 5.44 -2.01
C PRO A 345 -30.01 4.55 -0.75
N PRO A 346 -30.20 5.12 0.45
CA PRO A 346 -30.47 4.34 1.67
C PRO A 346 -31.79 3.58 1.53
N GLY A 347 -31.72 2.26 1.28
CA GLY A 347 -32.86 1.34 1.33
C GLY A 347 -32.90 0.50 2.61
N THR A 348 -32.03 0.79 3.57
CA THR A 348 -31.75 -0.04 4.75
C THR A 348 -32.15 0.66 6.04
N SER A 349 -32.17 -0.08 7.16
CA SER A 349 -32.39 0.53 8.48
C SER A 349 -31.30 1.58 8.78
N ARG A 350 -31.61 2.58 9.62
CA ARG A 350 -30.64 3.62 10.00
C ARG A 350 -29.38 3.03 10.60
N LEU A 351 -29.52 2.04 11.48
CA LEU A 351 -28.41 1.33 12.09
C LEU A 351 -27.52 0.68 11.02
N GLN A 352 -28.12 -0.07 10.10
CA GLN A 352 -27.38 -0.72 9.00
C GLN A 352 -26.67 0.32 8.13
N HIS A 353 -27.30 1.45 7.85
CA HIS A 353 -26.69 2.53 7.09
C HIS A 353 -25.48 3.13 7.81
N ARG A 354 -25.57 3.42 9.11
CA ARG A 354 -24.45 3.93 9.92
C ARG A 354 -23.31 2.93 9.99
N VAL A 355 -23.63 1.65 10.21
CA VAL A 355 -22.63 0.57 10.24
C VAL A 355 -21.92 0.45 8.90
N HIS A 356 -22.66 0.51 7.79
CA HIS A 356 -22.10 0.48 6.45
C HIS A 356 -21.17 1.67 6.17
N LEU A 357 -21.59 2.90 6.50
CA LEU A 357 -20.74 4.09 6.36
C LEU A 357 -19.50 4.04 7.27
N GLY A 358 -19.65 3.52 8.48
CA GLY A 358 -18.55 3.34 9.43
C GLY A 358 -17.51 2.34 8.94
N MET A 359 -17.94 1.23 8.33
CA MET A 359 -17.03 0.27 7.70
C MET A 359 -16.32 0.86 6.47
N ALA A 360 -17.02 1.65 5.65
CA ALA A 360 -16.39 2.39 4.54
C ALA A 360 -15.32 3.36 5.06
N ALA A 361 -15.65 4.17 6.07
CA ALA A 361 -14.73 5.09 6.71
C ALA A 361 -13.53 4.36 7.32
N PHE A 362 -13.75 3.23 8.02
CA PHE A 362 -12.68 2.38 8.54
C PHE A 362 -11.73 1.93 7.42
N LEU A 363 -12.26 1.37 6.33
CA LEU A 363 -11.43 0.92 5.20
C LEU A 363 -10.60 2.07 4.62
N MET A 364 -11.18 3.26 4.45
CA MET A 364 -10.47 4.44 3.94
C MET A 364 -9.24 4.80 4.78
N THR A 365 -9.22 4.52 6.09
CA THR A 365 -8.02 4.72 6.93
C THR A 365 -6.84 3.81 6.58
N PHE A 366 -7.04 2.80 5.74
CA PHE A 366 -5.97 1.92 5.24
C PHE A 366 -5.73 2.09 3.74
N LEU A 367 -6.60 2.83 3.03
CA LEU A 367 -6.46 3.06 1.61
C LEU A 367 -5.57 4.27 1.27
N HIS A 368 -4.37 4.30 1.84
CA HIS A 368 -3.42 5.40 1.66
C HIS A 368 -2.80 5.41 0.25
N GLY A 369 -2.60 6.60 -0.29
CA GLY A 369 -1.83 6.79 -1.52
C GLY A 369 -0.33 6.67 -1.31
N TRP A 370 0.43 6.81 -2.40
CA TRP A 370 1.89 6.69 -2.43
C TRP A 370 2.64 7.75 -1.60
N ASP A 371 1.99 8.85 -1.25
CA ASP A 371 2.51 9.91 -0.38
C ASP A 371 2.18 9.70 1.10
N GLY A 372 1.52 8.59 1.45
CA GLY A 372 1.08 8.32 2.81
C GLY A 372 -0.10 9.18 3.28
N SER A 373 -0.80 9.89 2.39
CA SER A 373 -2.04 10.60 2.73
C SER A 373 -3.28 9.75 2.42
N VAL A 374 -4.33 9.91 3.23
CA VAL A 374 -5.66 9.40 2.92
C VAL A 374 -6.25 10.28 1.82
N THR A 375 -6.72 9.66 0.74
CA THR A 375 -7.35 10.40 -0.36
C THR A 375 -8.70 10.96 0.10
N GLN A 376 -8.96 12.23 -0.20
CA GLN A 376 -10.28 12.83 0.03
C GLN A 376 -11.35 12.06 -0.75
N ASN A 377 -12.44 11.69 -0.08
CA ASN A 377 -13.59 11.05 -0.70
C ASN A 377 -14.84 11.91 -0.49
N ASP A 378 -15.08 12.82 -1.44
CA ASP A 378 -16.18 13.79 -1.38
C ASP A 378 -17.55 13.10 -1.30
N ALA A 379 -17.71 11.95 -1.96
CA ALA A 379 -18.94 11.18 -1.92
C ALA A 379 -19.23 10.66 -0.51
N LEU A 380 -18.24 10.03 0.15
CA LEU A 380 -18.37 9.54 1.51
C LEU A 380 -18.54 10.69 2.51
N VAL A 381 -17.80 11.80 2.35
CA VAL A 381 -18.00 13.02 3.15
C VAL A 381 -19.45 13.51 3.04
N GLY A 382 -20.00 13.60 1.83
CA GLY A 382 -21.38 14.02 1.60
C GLY A 382 -22.39 13.10 2.28
N LEU A 383 -22.19 11.78 2.20
CA LEU A 383 -23.04 10.78 2.86
C LEU A 383 -22.99 10.89 4.39
N LEU A 384 -21.79 11.02 4.96
CA LEU A 384 -21.59 11.17 6.40
C LEU A 384 -22.21 12.47 6.93
N LEU A 385 -22.01 13.59 6.23
CA LEU A 385 -22.63 14.87 6.60
C LEU A 385 -24.16 14.82 6.50
N SER A 386 -24.70 14.13 5.49
CA SER A 386 -26.15 13.90 5.37
C SER A 386 -26.70 13.09 6.55
N GLU A 387 -25.98 12.06 7.00
CA GLU A 387 -26.39 11.26 8.16
C GLU A 387 -26.38 12.09 9.46
N VAL A 388 -25.38 12.96 9.63
CA VAL A 388 -25.27 13.86 10.80
C VAL A 388 -26.35 14.94 10.85
N GLN A 389 -26.99 15.26 9.72
CA GLN A 389 -28.13 16.17 9.68
C GLN A 389 -29.45 15.51 10.10
N ARG A 390 -29.52 14.19 10.16
CA ARG A 390 -30.76 13.49 10.52
C ARG A 390 -30.98 13.50 12.03
N PRO A 391 -32.24 13.64 12.49
CA PRO A 391 -32.57 13.47 13.90
C PRO A 391 -32.21 12.06 14.35
N PHE A 392 -31.50 11.92 15.47
CA PHE A 392 -31.17 10.64 16.08
C PHE A 392 -32.04 10.37 17.32
N ASN A 393 -32.21 9.10 17.65
CA ASN A 393 -33.00 8.68 18.80
C ASN A 393 -32.11 8.63 20.05
N SER A 394 -32.72 8.71 21.23
CA SER A 394 -32.01 8.59 22.52
C SER A 394 -31.76 7.13 22.94
N ASP A 395 -31.87 6.16 22.02
CA ASP A 395 -31.54 4.77 22.31
C ASP A 395 -30.03 4.61 22.47
N GLU A 396 -29.59 4.07 23.60
CA GLU A 396 -28.17 4.03 23.97
C GLU A 396 -27.30 3.27 22.95
N ASN A 397 -27.79 2.16 22.40
CA ASN A 397 -27.06 1.38 21.38
C ASN A 397 -26.94 2.13 20.04
N ASP A 398 -27.98 2.88 19.66
CA ASP A 398 -27.96 3.77 18.50
C ASP A 398 -26.94 4.90 18.70
N LEU A 399 -26.85 5.45 19.93
CA LEU A 399 -25.87 6.48 20.31
C LEU A 399 -24.43 5.96 20.30
N GLU A 400 -24.15 4.78 20.85
CA GLU A 400 -22.81 4.17 20.81
C GLU A 400 -22.34 3.92 19.36
N THR A 401 -23.24 3.42 18.51
CA THR A 401 -22.92 3.17 17.10
C THR A 401 -22.70 4.48 16.34
N PHE A 402 -23.48 5.51 16.67
CA PHE A 402 -23.31 6.83 16.07
C PHE A 402 -22.02 7.50 16.56
N LEU A 403 -21.66 7.34 17.83
CA LEU A 403 -20.38 7.78 18.38
C LEU A 403 -19.23 7.16 17.58
N TRP A 404 -19.23 5.83 17.40
CA TRP A 404 -18.20 5.17 16.59
C TRP A 404 -18.13 5.74 15.16
N LEU A 405 -19.27 5.94 14.49
CA LEU A 405 -19.32 6.56 13.16
C LEU A 405 -18.67 7.96 13.13
N LEU A 406 -18.94 8.78 14.16
CA LEU A 406 -18.39 10.13 14.26
C LEU A 406 -16.86 10.11 14.43
N PHE A 407 -16.35 9.21 15.27
CA PHE A 407 -14.93 9.08 15.53
C PHE A 407 -14.16 8.47 14.35
N ILE A 408 -14.71 7.43 13.71
CA ILE A 408 -14.05 6.84 12.53
C ILE A 408 -14.14 7.76 11.31
N GLY A 409 -15.20 8.56 11.18
CA GLY A 409 -15.29 9.61 10.15
C GLY A 409 -14.28 10.73 10.38
N ALA A 410 -14.00 11.10 11.64
CA ALA A 410 -12.92 12.03 11.96
C ALA A 410 -11.54 11.45 11.60
N ALA A 411 -11.28 10.18 11.92
CA ALA A 411 -10.00 9.52 11.61
C ALA A 411 -9.75 9.33 10.11
N SER A 412 -10.80 9.03 9.34
CA SER A 412 -10.67 8.76 7.90
C SER A 412 -10.66 10.02 7.02
N LEU A 413 -11.43 11.04 7.39
CA LEU A 413 -11.71 12.17 6.48
C LEU A 413 -11.43 13.52 7.14
N SER A 414 -10.77 13.54 8.29
CA SER A 414 -10.46 14.76 9.06
C SER A 414 -11.69 15.61 9.40
N LEU A 415 -12.86 14.96 9.56
CA LEU A 415 -14.14 15.64 9.86
C LEU A 415 -14.18 16.29 11.25
N TRP A 416 -13.16 16.05 12.09
CA TRP A 416 -12.95 16.77 13.35
C TRP A 416 -12.77 18.29 13.17
N LYS A 417 -12.50 18.76 11.95
CA LYS A 417 -12.46 20.20 11.62
C LYS A 417 -13.84 20.79 11.30
N HIS A 418 -14.87 19.96 11.10
CA HIS A 418 -16.17 20.41 10.62
C HIS A 418 -17.08 20.81 11.80
N PRO A 419 -17.56 22.08 11.89
CA PRO A 419 -18.29 22.58 13.07
C PRO A 419 -19.53 21.76 13.44
N LYS A 420 -20.30 21.33 12.43
CA LYS A 420 -21.50 20.49 12.68
C LYS A 420 -21.14 19.11 13.22
N TRP A 421 -20.01 18.56 12.80
CA TRP A 421 -19.53 17.26 13.25
C TRP A 421 -19.13 17.30 14.72
N ILE A 422 -18.40 18.34 15.11
CA ILE A 422 -18.02 18.62 16.50
C ILE A 422 -19.26 18.81 17.38
N SER A 423 -20.23 19.60 16.90
CA SER A 423 -21.49 19.87 17.64
C SER A 423 -22.28 18.59 17.89
N ILE A 424 -22.49 17.76 16.86
CA ILE A 424 -23.24 16.50 17.04
C ILE A 424 -22.46 15.53 17.93
N THR A 425 -21.13 15.46 17.79
CA THR A 425 -20.31 14.64 18.69
C THR A 425 -20.47 15.06 20.15
N LYS A 426 -20.51 16.35 20.44
CA LYS A 426 -20.78 16.87 21.79
C LYS A 426 -22.14 16.43 22.31
N ASP A 427 -23.20 16.51 21.50
CA ASP A 427 -24.55 16.10 21.89
C ASP A 427 -24.61 14.59 22.21
N ILE A 428 -23.94 13.75 21.41
CA ILE A 428 -23.86 12.30 21.63
C ILE A 428 -23.08 11.97 22.91
N LEU A 429 -21.92 12.61 23.14
CA LEU A 429 -21.12 12.42 24.34
C LEU A 429 -21.89 12.79 25.62
N GLN A 430 -22.67 13.88 25.58
CA GLN A 430 -23.55 14.27 26.68
C GLN A 430 -24.67 13.26 26.90
N GLY A 431 -25.30 12.75 25.82
CA GLY A 431 -26.33 11.72 25.88
C GLY A 431 -25.83 10.42 26.52
N LEU A 432 -24.59 10.01 26.19
CA LEU A 432 -23.91 8.84 26.76
C LEU A 432 -23.26 9.11 28.14
N LYS A 433 -23.33 10.35 28.64
CA LYS A 433 -22.72 10.79 29.91
C LYS A 433 -21.22 10.52 30.02
N VAL A 434 -20.53 10.51 28.88
CA VAL A 434 -19.08 10.28 28.78
C VAL A 434 -18.35 11.55 29.20
N LYS A 435 -17.39 11.42 30.14
CA LYS A 435 -16.68 12.56 30.72
C LYS A 435 -15.18 12.53 30.48
N ARG A 436 -14.63 11.36 30.16
CA ARG A 436 -13.19 11.15 29.98
C ARG A 436 -12.91 10.49 28.63
N TRP A 437 -11.73 10.77 28.10
CA TRP A 437 -11.23 10.09 26.91
C TRP A 437 -11.15 8.56 27.10
N GLU A 438 -10.83 8.11 28.32
CA GLU A 438 -10.80 6.68 28.63
C GLU A 438 -12.17 6.01 28.44
N ASP A 439 -13.26 6.69 28.80
CA ASP A 439 -14.62 6.17 28.62
C ASP A 439 -14.95 6.07 27.11
N VAL A 440 -14.52 7.05 26.30
CA VAL A 440 -14.66 6.98 24.84
C VAL A 440 -13.92 5.77 24.28
N LYS A 441 -12.67 5.54 24.71
CA LYS A 441 -11.90 4.38 24.26
C LYS A 441 -12.55 3.06 24.64
N GLU A 442 -13.14 2.96 25.82
CA GLU A 442 -13.86 1.74 26.24
C GLU A 442 -15.06 1.45 25.32
N LEU A 443 -15.80 2.49 24.92
CA LEU A 443 -16.89 2.36 23.95
C LEU A 443 -16.36 1.97 22.56
N LEU A 444 -15.35 2.68 22.06
CA LEU A 444 -14.77 2.42 20.74
C LEU A 444 -14.11 1.04 20.63
N ALA A 445 -13.61 0.46 21.72
CA ALA A 445 -13.04 -0.88 21.74
C ALA A 445 -14.06 -2.00 21.39
N ARG A 446 -15.37 -1.70 21.45
CA ARG A 446 -16.45 -2.62 21.03
C ARG A 446 -16.70 -2.58 19.52
N TYR A 447 -16.10 -1.64 18.81
CA TYR A 447 -16.28 -1.40 17.39
C TYR A 447 -14.94 -1.53 16.64
N PRO A 448 -14.94 -1.65 15.30
CA PRO A 448 -13.72 -1.64 14.53
C PRO A 448 -12.91 -0.35 14.76
N TRP A 449 -11.81 -0.49 15.50
CA TRP A 449 -10.96 0.61 15.91
C TRP A 449 -9.53 0.11 16.10
N VAL A 450 -8.56 0.76 15.47
CA VAL A 450 -7.13 0.47 15.61
C VAL A 450 -6.51 1.65 16.34
N ASN A 451 -6.17 1.45 17.62
CA ASN A 451 -5.80 2.52 18.55
C ASN A 451 -4.69 3.40 17.96
N ALA A 452 -3.63 2.79 17.44
CA ALA A 452 -2.49 3.53 16.89
C ALA A 452 -2.85 4.41 15.68
N VAL A 453 -3.80 3.97 14.85
CA VAL A 453 -4.19 4.69 13.61
C VAL A 453 -5.27 5.73 13.89
N HIS A 454 -6.21 5.42 14.79
CA HIS A 454 -7.43 6.19 14.95
C HIS A 454 -7.44 7.10 16.18
N ASP A 455 -6.70 6.77 17.25
CA ASP A 455 -6.65 7.59 18.48
C ASP A 455 -6.26 9.05 18.23
N PRO A 456 -5.24 9.39 17.41
CA PRO A 456 -4.83 10.79 17.25
C PRO A 456 -5.97 11.69 16.76
N ALA A 457 -6.65 11.31 15.69
CA ALA A 457 -7.78 12.07 15.17
C ALA A 457 -9.03 12.00 16.07
N GLY A 458 -9.21 10.88 16.77
CA GLY A 458 -10.27 10.75 17.79
C GLY A 458 -10.06 11.71 18.96
N GLN A 459 -8.83 11.87 19.42
CA GLN A 459 -8.49 12.83 20.48
C GLN A 459 -8.73 14.28 20.03
N GLU A 460 -8.34 14.64 18.80
CA GLU A 460 -8.66 15.96 18.24
C GLU A 460 -10.17 16.25 18.23
N LEU A 461 -10.99 15.27 17.82
CA LEU A 461 -12.44 15.40 17.88
C LEU A 461 -12.95 15.54 19.32
N TRP A 462 -12.46 14.70 20.24
CA TRP A 462 -12.82 14.73 21.66
C TRP A 462 -12.50 16.08 22.31
N HIS A 463 -11.30 16.62 22.07
CA HIS A 463 -10.89 17.92 22.56
C HIS A 463 -11.76 19.03 21.98
N GLY A 464 -11.94 19.06 20.64
CA GLY A 464 -12.80 20.04 19.99
C GLY A 464 -14.26 20.03 20.47
N SER A 465 -14.80 18.87 20.86
CA SER A 465 -16.16 18.75 21.39
C SER A 465 -16.30 19.17 22.86
N ASN A 466 -15.22 19.11 23.65
CA ASN A 466 -15.21 19.51 25.06
C ASN A 466 -14.74 20.94 25.29
N ASP A 467 -13.86 21.46 24.42
CA ASP A 467 -13.38 22.83 24.43
C ASP A 467 -14.47 23.74 23.85
N GLY A 468 -15.49 24.01 24.67
CA GLY A 468 -16.60 24.90 24.32
C GLY A 468 -16.24 26.39 24.19
N ASN A 469 -15.00 26.76 23.80
CA ASN A 469 -14.57 28.16 23.83
C ASN A 469 -13.33 28.49 22.97
N CYS A 470 -13.35 28.27 21.66
CA CYS A 470 -12.43 28.94 20.73
C CYS A 470 -13.14 29.45 19.46
N SER A 471 -14.28 30.11 19.62
CA SER A 471 -14.77 31.10 18.64
C SER A 471 -14.12 32.45 18.94
N GLY A 472 -12.85 32.60 18.55
CA GLY A 472 -12.11 33.84 18.75
C GLY A 472 -10.65 33.65 18.39
N LEU A 473 -10.36 33.54 17.08
CA LEU A 473 -9.11 33.91 16.40
C LEU A 473 -9.16 33.37 14.95
N CYS A 474 -10.16 33.82 14.18
CA CYS A 474 -10.11 33.80 12.72
C CYS A 474 -10.55 35.18 12.23
N GLU A 475 -9.71 36.18 12.46
CA GLU A 475 -9.62 37.30 11.55
C GLU A 475 -8.17 37.40 11.09
N VAL A 476 -8.02 37.73 9.80
CA VAL A 476 -6.79 38.11 9.10
C VAL A 476 -6.02 36.95 8.46
N CYS A 477 -6.45 36.55 7.26
CA CYS A 477 -5.77 36.92 6.00
C CYS A 477 -6.38 36.20 4.81
N ASP A 478 -7.03 36.97 3.93
CA ASP A 478 -6.90 36.87 2.47
C ASP A 478 -7.31 38.24 1.90
N PRO A 479 -6.83 38.65 0.71
CA PRO A 479 -6.05 37.89 -0.27
C PRO A 479 -4.58 38.28 -0.43
#